data_AF-A0A1Z9BUS6-F1
#
_entry.id   AF-A0A1Z9BUS6-F1
#
_cell.length_a   1.000
_cell.length_b   1.000
_cell.length_c   1.000
_cell.angle_alpha   90.00
_cell.angle_beta   90.00
_cell.angle_gamma   90.00
#
_symmetry.space_group_name_H-M   'P 1'
#
loop_
_entity.id
_entity.type
_entity.pdbx_description
1 polymer ?
#
loop_
_entity_poly.entity_id
_entity_poly.type
_entity_poly.pdbx_seq_one_letter_code
_entity_poly.pdbx_strand_id
1 'polypeptide(L)'
;MGFGALAAMAWFEVLIFGFGLGAARPAVTLGLSALAVISLLQSLIFPRANWPIYVALTLLAFPIGFVVSYIIMGTLFYLLITPIGLAMRLFGRDPMMRGFEPDRESYWVESRRDRGKESYFRQF
;
A
#
# COMPACT_ATOMS: atom_id res chain seq x y z
N MET A 1 -12.43 -12.90 8.21
CA MET A 1 -12.60 -12.60 6.77
C MET A 1 -12.02 -13.67 5.81
N GLY A 2 -11.57 -14.84 6.27
CA GLY A 2 -10.91 -15.84 5.40
C GLY A 2 -11.81 -16.93 4.78
N PHE A 3 -13.00 -17.17 5.32
CA PHE A 3 -13.84 -18.30 4.86
C PHE A 3 -14.55 -18.04 3.52
N GLY A 4 -14.85 -16.78 3.18
CA GLY A 4 -15.47 -16.42 1.90
C GLY A 4 -14.54 -16.58 0.70
N ALA A 5 -13.24 -16.32 0.88
CA ALA A 5 -12.24 -16.49 -0.16
C ALA A 5 -12.02 -17.99 -0.50
N LEU A 6 -12.10 -18.86 0.51
CA LEU A 6 -11.99 -20.31 0.33
C LEU A 6 -13.20 -20.88 -0.44
N ALA A 7 -14.41 -20.41 -0.12
CA ALA A 7 -15.61 -20.79 -0.86
C ALA A 7 -15.57 -20.28 -2.32
N ALA A 8 -15.06 -19.07 -2.54
CA ALA A 8 -14.88 -18.52 -3.88
C ALA A 8 -13.83 -19.30 -4.70
N MET A 9 -12.69 -19.69 -4.10
CA MET A 9 -11.67 -20.51 -4.77
C MET A 9 -12.18 -21.91 -5.11
N ALA A 10 -12.87 -22.58 -4.18
CA ALA A 10 -13.48 -23.89 -4.45
C ALA A 10 -14.51 -23.83 -5.59
N TRP A 11 -15.29 -22.75 -5.66
CA TRP A 11 -16.25 -22.52 -6.75
C TRP A 11 -15.56 -22.21 -8.09
N PHE A 12 -14.43 -21.49 -8.05
CA PHE A 12 -13.64 -21.16 -9.24
C PHE A 12 -12.91 -22.38 -9.82
N GLU A 13 -12.43 -23.28 -8.96
CA GLU A 13 -11.80 -24.55 -9.36
C GLU A 13 -12.80 -25.47 -10.08
N VAL A 14 -14.03 -25.61 -9.56
CA VAL A 14 -15.10 -26.40 -10.22
C VAL A 14 -15.43 -25.86 -11.62
N LEU A 15 -15.34 -24.53 -11.81
CA LEU A 15 -15.58 -23.85 -13.08
C LEU A 15 -14.43 -24.03 -14.09
N ILE A 16 -13.16 -23.95 -13.65
CA ILE A 16 -11.99 -24.09 -14.52
C ILE A 16 -11.74 -25.55 -14.90
N PHE A 17 -11.90 -26.50 -13.98
CA PHE A 17 -11.68 -27.93 -14.23
C PHE A 17 -12.87 -28.61 -14.96
N GLY A 18 -14.00 -27.90 -15.10
CA GLY A 18 -15.17 -28.30 -15.89
C GLY A 18 -14.93 -28.33 -17.41
N PHE A 19 -13.99 -27.54 -17.93
CA PHE A 19 -13.64 -27.50 -19.34
C PHE A 19 -12.28 -28.16 -19.61
N GLY A 20 -12.29 -29.35 -20.22
CA GLY A 20 -11.17 -29.79 -21.06
C GLY A 20 -10.05 -30.66 -20.46
N LEU A 21 -10.24 -31.29 -19.30
CA LEU A 21 -9.33 -32.33 -18.83
C LEU A 21 -10.03 -33.69 -18.97
N GLY A 22 -9.52 -34.59 -19.79
CA GLY A 22 -10.08 -35.94 -19.96
C GLY A 22 -9.73 -36.84 -18.78
N ALA A 23 -9.03 -37.95 -19.05
CA ALA A 23 -8.62 -38.94 -18.03
C ALA A 23 -7.63 -38.42 -16.96
N ALA A 24 -7.06 -37.22 -17.12
CA ALA A 24 -6.13 -36.60 -16.16
C ALA A 24 -6.82 -35.84 -15.01
N ARG A 25 -8.14 -35.62 -15.10
CA ARG A 25 -8.96 -34.98 -14.04
C ARG A 25 -8.73 -35.55 -12.64
N PRO A 26 -8.89 -36.87 -12.41
CA PRO A 26 -8.78 -37.41 -11.06
C PRO A 26 -7.40 -37.18 -10.49
N ALA A 27 -6.32 -37.36 -11.26
CA ALA A 27 -4.95 -37.19 -10.77
C ALA A 27 -4.63 -35.73 -10.38
N VAL A 28 -5.08 -34.75 -11.17
CA VAL A 28 -4.88 -33.33 -10.88
C VAL A 28 -5.70 -32.90 -9.66
N THR A 29 -6.98 -33.29 -9.59
CA THR A 29 -7.84 -32.98 -8.44
C THR A 29 -7.33 -33.65 -7.17
N LEU A 30 -6.84 -34.90 -7.23
CA LEU A 30 -6.28 -35.59 -6.07
C LEU A 30 -4.99 -34.93 -5.60
N GLY A 31 -4.09 -34.56 -6.52
CA GLY A 31 -2.86 -33.84 -6.19
C GLY A 31 -3.11 -32.50 -5.51
N LEU A 32 -4.03 -31.70 -6.04
CA LEU A 32 -4.40 -30.40 -5.47
C LEU A 32 -5.14 -30.55 -4.13
N SER A 33 -6.02 -31.55 -4.00
CA SER A 33 -6.70 -31.83 -2.73
C SER A 33 -5.74 -32.30 -1.64
N ALA A 34 -4.72 -33.09 -1.99
CA ALA A 34 -3.67 -33.51 -1.07
C ALA A 34 -2.83 -32.31 -0.59
N LEU A 35 -2.45 -31.42 -1.51
CA LEU A 35 -1.79 -30.15 -1.19
C LEU A 35 -2.65 -29.27 -0.27
N ALA A 36 -3.96 -29.19 -0.52
CA ALA A 36 -4.90 -28.44 0.31
C ALA A 36 -5.03 -29.03 1.72
N VAL A 37 -5.12 -30.36 1.85
CA VAL A 37 -5.18 -31.06 3.14
C VAL A 37 -3.87 -30.90 3.91
N ILE A 38 -2.71 -30.99 3.24
CA ILE A 38 -1.41 -30.75 3.86
C ILE A 38 -1.31 -29.30 4.36
N SER A 39 -1.73 -28.32 3.55
CA SER A 39 -1.75 -26.92 3.94
C SER A 39 -2.70 -26.66 5.12
N LEU A 40 -3.86 -27.33 5.16
CA LEU A 40 -4.83 -27.22 6.24
C LEU A 40 -4.29 -27.83 7.55
N LEU A 41 -3.69 -29.02 7.46
CA LEU A 41 -3.08 -29.71 8.59
C LEU A 41 -1.87 -28.94 9.13
N GLN A 42 -1.05 -28.37 8.27
CA GLN A 42 0.06 -27.49 8.66
C GLN A 42 -0.45 -26.23 9.38
N SER A 43 -1.57 -25.67 8.93
CA SER A 43 -2.22 -24.52 9.58
C SER A 43 -2.86 -24.86 10.93
N LEU A 44 -3.30 -26.10 11.15
CA LEU A 44 -3.99 -26.52 12.38
C LEU A 44 -3.02 -27.00 13.47
N ILE A 45 -1.92 -27.67 13.09
CA ILE A 45 -1.08 -28.42 14.04
C ILE A 45 0.05 -27.55 14.62
N PHE A 46 0.51 -26.49 13.93
CA PHE A 46 1.71 -25.73 14.34
C PHE A 46 1.58 -24.19 14.41
N PRO A 47 0.59 -23.61 15.14
CA PRO A 47 0.58 -22.16 15.38
C PRO A 47 1.76 -21.69 16.26
N ARG A 48 2.34 -22.55 17.10
CA ARG A 48 3.41 -22.17 18.05
C ARG A 48 4.85 -22.42 17.56
N ALA A 49 5.09 -23.42 16.72
CA ALA A 49 6.43 -23.70 16.19
C ALA A 49 6.83 -22.80 15.01
N ASN A 50 5.86 -22.15 14.35
CA ASN A 50 6.14 -21.15 13.32
C ASN A 50 6.58 -19.80 13.89
N TRP A 51 6.47 -19.58 15.20
CA TRP A 51 6.85 -18.33 15.83
C TRP A 51 8.33 -17.94 15.58
N PRO A 52 9.33 -18.81 15.80
CA PRO A 52 10.73 -18.47 15.52
C PRO A 52 11.01 -18.22 14.03
N ILE A 53 10.38 -18.97 13.13
CA ILE A 53 10.53 -18.79 11.67
C ILE A 53 9.91 -17.46 11.23
N TYR A 54 8.71 -17.15 11.74
CA TYR A 54 8.05 -15.87 11.51
C TYR A 54 8.90 -14.70 12.01
N VAL A 55 9.45 -14.79 13.22
CA VAL A 55 10.31 -13.75 13.79
C VAL A 55 11.60 -13.60 12.97
N ALA A 56 12.24 -14.69 12.58
CA ALA A 56 13.45 -14.65 11.75
C ALA A 56 13.18 -14.01 10.38
N LEU A 57 12.10 -14.42 9.69
CA LEU A 57 11.69 -13.84 8.41
C LEU A 57 11.30 -12.36 8.56
N THR A 58 10.59 -12.01 9.62
CA THR A 58 10.22 -10.61 9.90
C THR A 58 11.45 -9.76 10.15
N LEU A 59 12.42 -10.25 10.92
CA LEU A 59 13.67 -9.56 11.21
C LEU A 59 14.49 -9.33 9.94
N LEU A 60 14.47 -10.29 9.01
CA LEU A 60 15.10 -10.15 7.69
C LEU A 60 14.33 -9.21 6.77
N ALA A 61 12.99 -9.25 6.78
CA ALA A 61 12.14 -8.41 5.94
C ALA A 61 12.12 -6.95 6.40
N PHE A 62 12.30 -6.68 7.68
CA PHE A 62 12.27 -5.33 8.26
C PHE A 62 13.29 -4.35 7.62
N PRO A 63 14.59 -4.65 7.53
CA PRO A 63 15.55 -3.75 6.89
C PRO A 63 15.27 -3.58 5.40
N ILE A 64 14.75 -4.61 4.73
CA ILE A 64 14.33 -4.52 3.32
C ILE A 64 13.18 -3.53 3.18
N GLY A 65 12.15 -3.66 4.02
CA GLY A 65 11.01 -2.74 4.03
C GLY A 65 11.42 -1.29 4.33
N PHE A 66 12.37 -1.09 5.26
CA PHE A 66 12.94 0.21 5.55
C PHE A 66 13.59 0.81 4.30
N VAL A 67 14.54 0.11 3.68
CA VAL A 67 15.24 0.58 2.47
C VAL A 67 14.26 0.86 1.33
N VAL A 68 13.31 -0.05 1.08
CA VAL A 68 12.26 0.14 0.05
C VAL A 68 11.42 1.38 0.33
N SER A 69 11.09 1.67 1.59
CA SER A 69 10.35 2.88 1.96
C SER A 69 11.11 4.15 1.60
N TYR A 70 12.41 4.21 1.87
CA TYR A 70 13.25 5.35 1.45
C TYR A 70 13.38 5.45 -0.06
N ILE A 71 13.52 4.33 -0.76
CA ILE A 71 13.61 4.31 -2.22
C ILE A 71 12.30 4.82 -2.83
N ILE A 72 11.14 4.36 -2.34
CA ILE A 72 9.83 4.82 -2.82
C ILE A 72 9.68 6.33 -2.56
N MET A 73 9.98 6.78 -1.34
CA MET A 73 9.89 8.21 -1.00
C MET A 73 10.84 9.07 -1.84
N GLY A 74 12.09 8.63 -2.01
CA GLY A 74 13.05 9.31 -2.86
C GLY A 74 12.60 9.35 -4.31
N THR A 75 12.09 8.24 -4.83
CA THR A 75 11.58 8.14 -6.21
C THR A 75 10.41 9.08 -6.44
N LEU A 76 9.41 9.07 -5.54
CA LEU A 76 8.28 10.00 -5.61
C LEU A 76 8.75 11.45 -5.52
N PHE A 77 9.66 11.76 -4.61
CA PHE A 77 10.15 13.12 -4.46
C PHE A 77 10.91 13.60 -5.69
N TYR A 78 11.85 12.82 -6.21
CA TYR A 78 12.72 13.25 -7.31
C TYR A 78 12.09 13.09 -8.69
N LEU A 79 11.19 12.13 -8.91
CA LEU A 79 10.56 11.90 -10.22
C LEU A 79 9.17 12.51 -10.36
N LEU A 80 8.48 12.80 -9.26
CA LEU A 80 7.14 13.40 -9.31
C LEU A 80 7.17 14.81 -8.75
N ILE A 81 7.51 14.97 -7.47
CA ILE A 81 7.39 16.26 -6.77
C ILE A 81 8.37 17.30 -7.34
N THR A 82 9.64 16.92 -7.50
CA THR A 82 10.71 17.80 -7.98
C THR A 82 10.46 18.32 -9.40
N PRO A 83 10.13 17.49 -10.41
CA PRO A 83 9.85 18.00 -11.75
C PRO A 83 8.57 18.82 -11.81
N ILE A 84 7.55 18.52 -10.99
CA ILE A 84 6.36 19.38 -10.88
C ILE A 84 6.77 20.76 -10.34
N GLY A 85 7.56 20.81 -9.27
CA GLY A 85 8.06 22.07 -8.71
C GLY A 85 8.96 22.82 -9.69
N LEU A 86 9.81 22.11 -10.43
CA LEU A 86 10.66 22.69 -11.46
C LEU A 86 9.83 23.24 -12.63
N ALA A 87 8.81 22.50 -13.08
CA ALA A 87 7.88 22.96 -14.10
C ALA A 87 7.13 24.22 -13.62
N MET A 88 6.63 24.25 -12.39
CA MET A 88 6.00 25.45 -11.82
C MET A 88 6.96 26.65 -11.83
N ARG A 89 8.24 26.43 -11.47
CA ARG A 89 9.28 27.46 -11.53
C ARG A 89 9.56 27.93 -12.96
N LEU A 90 9.62 27.02 -13.94
CA LEU A 90 9.80 27.36 -15.36
C LEU A 90 8.62 28.14 -15.93
N PHE A 91 7.38 27.81 -15.51
CA PHE A 91 6.17 28.53 -15.91
C PHE A 91 5.91 29.82 -15.09
N GLY A 92 6.87 30.25 -14.25
CA GLY A 92 6.77 31.48 -13.47
C GLY A 92 5.70 31.46 -12.37
N ARG A 93 5.17 30.29 -12.01
CA ARG A 93 4.23 30.15 -10.89
C ARG A 93 5.03 30.02 -9.60
N ASP A 94 5.04 31.09 -8.80
CA ASP A 94 5.53 31.07 -7.42
C ASP A 94 4.36 31.18 -6.43
N PRO A 95 3.66 30.07 -6.14
CA PRO A 95 2.53 30.08 -5.22
C PRO A 95 2.93 30.41 -3.77
N MET A 96 4.22 30.40 -3.45
CA MET A 96 4.72 30.66 -2.10
C MET A 96 5.34 32.04 -1.94
N MET A 97 5.28 32.91 -2.97
CA MET A 97 5.83 34.27 -2.94
C MET A 97 7.25 34.30 -2.34
N ARG A 98 8.10 33.37 -2.77
CA ARG A 98 9.46 33.18 -2.25
C ARG A 98 10.46 34.16 -2.86
N GLY A 99 10.05 34.91 -3.88
CA GLY A 99 10.82 36.03 -4.43
C GLY A 99 11.07 37.09 -3.36
N PHE A 100 12.35 37.44 -3.15
CA PHE A 100 12.72 38.56 -2.31
C PHE A 100 12.40 39.87 -3.05
N GLU A 101 11.44 40.62 -2.52
CA GLU A 101 11.03 41.95 -2.95
C GLU A 101 11.72 43.01 -2.06
N PRO A 102 12.87 43.58 -2.48
CA PRO A 102 13.64 44.53 -1.66
C PRO A 102 12.92 45.86 -1.41
N ASP A 103 11.96 46.22 -2.26
CA ASP A 103 11.18 47.47 -2.14
C ASP A 103 9.93 47.33 -1.25
N ARG A 104 9.67 46.14 -0.67
CA ARG A 104 8.56 45.98 0.28
C ARG A 104 8.95 46.41 1.69
N GLU A 105 8.12 47.28 2.28
CA GLU A 105 8.24 47.67 3.69
C GLU A 105 7.94 46.51 4.66
N SER A 106 7.10 45.54 4.28
CA SER A 106 6.78 44.37 5.10
C SER A 106 6.22 43.20 4.27
N TYR A 107 6.59 41.97 4.64
CA TYR A 107 6.00 40.74 4.11
C TYR A 107 4.77 40.27 4.91
N TRP A 108 4.34 41.05 5.91
CA TRP A 108 3.20 40.71 6.74
C TRP A 108 1.92 40.67 5.92
N VAL A 109 1.32 39.49 5.80
CA VAL A 109 0.01 39.33 5.18
C VAL A 109 -1.05 39.55 6.26
N GLU A 110 -1.88 40.56 6.05
CA GLU A 110 -2.95 40.90 7.00
C GLU A 110 -3.91 39.71 7.16
N SER A 111 -4.07 39.24 8.40
CA SER A 111 -4.98 38.14 8.71
C SER A 111 -6.39 38.51 8.28
N ARG A 112 -7.09 37.60 7.60
CA ARG A 112 -8.50 37.81 7.24
C ARG A 112 -9.29 38.12 8.51
N ARG A 113 -10.04 39.24 8.47
CA ARG A 113 -10.79 39.78 9.61
C ARG A 113 -11.62 38.72 10.32
N ASP A 114 -11.56 38.86 11.64
CA ASP A 114 -12.21 38.14 12.73
C ASP A 114 -13.36 37.22 12.28
N ARG A 115 -13.03 35.95 12.00
CA ARG A 115 -14.04 34.91 12.04
C ARG A 115 -14.38 34.75 13.52
N GLY A 116 -15.57 35.20 13.92
CA GLY A 116 -16.02 35.09 15.31
C GLY A 116 -15.75 33.69 15.87
N LYS A 117 -15.45 33.60 17.18
CA LYS A 117 -14.99 32.37 17.86
C LYS A 117 -15.82 31.12 17.50
N GLU A 118 -17.09 31.29 17.18
CA GLU A 118 -18.00 30.27 16.64
C GLU A 118 -17.50 29.53 15.39
N SER A 119 -16.69 30.16 14.55
CA SER A 119 -16.10 29.54 13.35
C SER A 119 -15.07 28.47 13.67
N TYR A 120 -14.45 28.49 14.86
CA TYR A 120 -13.56 27.42 15.31
C TYR A 120 -14.34 26.15 15.66
N PHE A 121 -15.61 26.27 16.04
CA PHE A 121 -16.48 25.14 16.36
C PHE A 121 -17.13 24.51 15.13
N ARG A 122 -16.94 25.08 13.92
CA ARG A 122 -17.50 24.60 12.64
C ARG A 122 -16.39 24.37 11.61
N GLN A 123 -15.42 23.53 11.95
CA GLN A 123 -14.22 23.30 11.14
C GLN A 123 -14.36 22.15 10.12
N PHE A 124 -15.47 21.39 10.16
CA PHE A 124 -15.76 20.28 9.24
C PHE A 124 -17.11 20.50 8.54
#